data_AF-A0A952P6D6-F1
#
_entry.id   AF-A0A952P6D6-F1
#
_cell.length_a   1.000
_cell.length_b   1.000
_cell.length_c   1.000
_cell.angle_alpha   90.00
_cell.angle_beta   90.00
_cell.angle_gamma   90.00
#
_symmetry.space_group_name_H-M   'P 1'
#
loop_
_entity.id
_entity.type
_entity.pdbx_description
1 polymer ?
#
loop_
_entity_poly.entity_id
_entity_poly.type
_entity_poly.pdbx_seq_one_letter_code
_entity_poly.pdbx_strand_id
1 'polypeptide(L)'
;MENIKSEKIGGEFHALTQLERGQKYTLLTQGGFGAIAQKIVLQDIKVGPYAQYSESVQLIYKPKGKRNLSGSRFHGIASCVVWAGWVDVNTDPFKPSEISSTGMVVRSSRYSSFDSRYFTDAIASVSATPIFSKVHELINK
;
A
#
# COMPACT_ATOMS: atom_id res chain seq x y z
N MET A 1 17.71 10.13 -36.58
CA MET A 1 16.67 9.20 -36.10
C MET A 1 16.58 9.39 -34.60
N GLU A 2 15.60 10.16 -34.15
CA GLU A 2 15.40 10.48 -32.74
C GLU A 2 14.99 9.22 -31.98
N ASN A 3 15.77 8.86 -30.97
CA ASN A 3 15.41 7.86 -29.98
C ASN A 3 14.35 8.47 -29.06
N ILE A 4 13.07 8.30 -29.40
CA ILE A 4 11.95 8.57 -28.50
C ILE A 4 12.03 7.51 -27.40
N LYS A 5 12.80 7.78 -26.34
CA LYS A 5 12.59 7.13 -25.06
C LYS A 5 11.18 7.51 -24.66
N SER A 6 10.23 6.58 -24.73
CA SER A 6 8.90 6.77 -24.15
C SER A 6 9.11 7.08 -22.66
N GLU A 7 9.05 8.35 -22.27
CA GLU A 7 9.13 8.75 -20.87
C GLU A 7 8.00 8.04 -20.13
N LYS A 8 8.36 7.16 -19.18
CA LYS A 8 7.39 6.44 -18.36
C LYS A 8 6.79 7.42 -17.37
N ILE A 9 5.76 8.14 -17.81
CA ILE A 9 5.00 9.11 -17.01
C ILE A 9 4.55 8.46 -15.69
N GLY A 10 5.03 8.96 -14.56
CA GLY A 10 4.72 8.43 -13.22
C GLY A 10 5.86 7.72 -12.50
N GLY A 11 7.08 7.80 -13.04
CA GLY A 11 8.31 7.34 -12.41
C GLY A 11 8.27 5.87 -11.98
N GLU A 12 8.73 5.59 -10.76
CA GLU A 12 8.80 4.24 -10.19
C GLU A 12 7.41 3.60 -9.95
N PHE A 13 6.35 4.40 -9.99
CA PHE A 13 4.97 3.96 -9.84
C PHE A 13 4.22 3.91 -11.17
N HIS A 14 4.90 4.08 -12.32
CA HIS A 14 4.28 4.09 -13.64
C HIS A 14 3.40 2.85 -13.91
N ALA A 15 3.77 1.67 -13.42
CA ALA A 15 2.96 0.46 -13.59
C ALA A 15 1.55 0.59 -12.97
N LEU A 16 1.36 1.43 -11.95
CA LEU A 16 0.04 1.72 -11.38
C LEU A 16 -0.88 2.46 -12.38
N THR A 17 -0.33 3.13 -13.38
CA THR A 17 -1.10 3.85 -14.43
C THR A 17 -1.78 2.89 -15.41
N GLN A 18 -1.35 1.63 -15.44
CA GLN A 18 -1.89 0.59 -16.32
C GLN A 18 -3.07 -0.18 -15.68
N LEU A 19 -3.44 0.17 -14.44
CA LEU A 19 -4.59 -0.44 -13.78
C LEU A 19 -5.90 -0.03 -14.47
N GLU A 20 -6.80 -1.00 -14.64
CA GLU A 20 -8.11 -0.75 -15.24
C GLU A 20 -9.06 -0.04 -14.27
N ARG A 21 -9.68 1.05 -14.73
CA ARG A 21 -10.75 1.75 -14.00
C ARG A 21 -11.99 0.86 -13.90
N GLY A 22 -12.75 1.02 -12.82
CA GLY A 22 -13.93 0.20 -12.52
C GLY A 22 -13.62 -1.17 -11.91
N GLN A 23 -12.37 -1.62 -11.98
CA GLN A 23 -11.98 -2.92 -11.44
C GLN A 23 -11.70 -2.90 -9.93
N LYS A 24 -11.80 -4.08 -9.33
CA LYS A 24 -11.52 -4.33 -7.92
C LYS A 24 -10.03 -4.59 -7.73
N TYR A 25 -9.46 -3.96 -6.71
CA TYR A 25 -8.08 -4.18 -6.28
C TYR A 25 -7.98 -4.25 -4.77
N THR A 26 -6.89 -4.82 -4.29
CA THR A 26 -6.48 -4.71 -2.88
C THR A 26 -5.17 -3.96 -2.85
N LEU A 27 -5.17 -2.87 -2.09
CA LEU A 27 -4.04 -1.97 -1.92
C LEU A 27 -3.44 -2.18 -0.53
N LEU A 28 -2.15 -2.43 -0.45
CA LEU A 28 -1.38 -2.45 0.79
C LEU A 28 -0.46 -1.23 0.83
N THR A 29 -0.65 -0.38 1.83
CA THR A 29 0.15 0.82 2.08
C THR A 29 0.71 0.82 3.49
N GLN A 30 1.78 1.57 3.73
CA GLN A 30 2.36 1.70 5.06
C GLN A 30 1.59 2.70 5.91
N GLY A 31 1.27 2.29 7.14
CA GLY A 31 0.66 3.12 8.17
C GLY A 31 1.56 3.27 9.39
N GLY A 32 1.16 4.12 10.34
CA GLY A 32 1.91 4.36 11.57
C GLY A 32 2.03 3.14 12.49
N PHE A 33 1.01 2.27 12.48
CA PHE A 33 0.93 1.07 13.31
C PHE A 33 1.05 -0.22 12.48
N GLY A 34 1.81 -0.19 11.38
CA GLY A 34 2.07 -1.34 10.51
C GLY A 34 1.48 -1.20 9.12
N ALA A 35 1.24 -2.33 8.45
CA ALA A 35 0.70 -2.34 7.10
C ALA A 35 -0.82 -2.14 7.11
N ILE A 36 -1.36 -1.45 6.11
CA ILE A 36 -2.79 -1.18 5.96
C ILE A 36 -3.25 -1.77 4.64
N ALA A 37 -4.14 -2.76 4.70
CA ALA A 37 -4.78 -3.32 3.53
C ALA A 37 -6.16 -2.70 3.30
N GLN A 38 -6.42 -2.25 2.08
CA GLN A 38 -7.70 -1.70 1.67
C GLN A 38 -8.21 -2.42 0.42
N LYS A 39 -9.41 -2.98 0.50
CA LYS A 39 -10.17 -3.43 -0.66
C LYS A 39 -10.82 -2.22 -1.33
N ILE A 40 -10.55 -2.00 -2.61
CA ILE A 40 -10.95 -0.79 -3.34
C ILE A 40 -11.61 -1.14 -4.68
N VAL A 41 -12.41 -0.22 -5.21
CA VAL A 41 -12.79 -0.17 -6.63
C VAL A 41 -12.15 1.06 -7.24
N LEU A 42 -11.25 0.88 -8.19
CA LEU A 42 -10.52 1.98 -8.81
C LEU A 42 -11.47 2.83 -9.65
N GLN A 43 -11.40 4.15 -9.51
CA GLN A 43 -12.24 5.08 -10.25
C GLN A 43 -11.43 5.88 -11.25
N ASP A 44 -10.27 6.40 -10.82
CA ASP A 44 -9.42 7.19 -11.68
C ASP A 44 -7.95 7.13 -11.25
N ILE A 45 -7.06 7.48 -12.16
CA ILE A 45 -5.62 7.54 -11.97
C ILE A 45 -5.14 8.89 -12.50
N LYS A 46 -4.46 9.65 -11.66
CA LYS A 46 -3.86 10.94 -12.04
C LYS A 46 -2.35 10.85 -11.94
N VAL A 47 -1.66 11.32 -12.96
CA VAL A 47 -0.21 11.47 -12.96
C VAL A 47 0.14 12.93 -13.05
N GLY A 48 1.11 13.35 -12.25
CA GLY A 48 1.63 14.71 -12.29
C GLY A 48 2.57 15.02 -11.14
N PRO A 49 3.17 16.21 -11.13
CA PRO A 49 4.03 16.64 -10.05
C PRO A 49 3.26 16.76 -8.73
N TYR A 50 3.96 16.54 -7.61
CA TYR A 50 3.42 16.75 -6.28
C TYR A 50 4.51 17.09 -5.28
N ALA A 51 4.35 18.22 -4.58
CA ALA A 51 5.36 18.78 -3.71
C ALA A 51 6.72 18.87 -4.43
N GLN A 52 7.78 18.30 -3.84
CA GLN A 52 9.14 18.28 -4.39
C GLN A 52 9.38 17.20 -5.48
N TYR A 53 8.39 16.35 -5.77
CA TYR A 53 8.52 15.26 -6.73
C TYR A 53 7.97 15.69 -8.09
N SER A 54 8.81 15.59 -9.13
CA SER A 54 8.43 15.88 -10.52
C SER A 54 7.36 14.91 -11.05
N GLU A 55 7.37 13.67 -10.55
CA GLU A 55 6.43 12.63 -10.94
C GLU A 55 5.80 11.96 -9.71
N SER A 56 4.48 11.81 -9.74
CA SER A 56 3.73 11.06 -8.75
C SER A 56 2.48 10.46 -9.37
N VAL A 57 2.03 9.32 -8.83
CA VAL A 57 0.80 8.65 -9.26
C VAL A 57 -0.21 8.69 -8.13
N GLN A 58 -1.39 9.25 -8.39
CA GLN A 58 -2.52 9.25 -7.47
C GLN A 58 -3.59 8.29 -7.96
N LEU A 59 -3.93 7.31 -7.13
CA LEU A 59 -5.09 6.45 -7.31
C LEU A 59 -6.28 7.09 -6.60
N ILE A 60 -7.39 7.26 -7.32
CA ILE A 60 -8.68 7.69 -6.78
C ILE A 60 -9.61 6.49 -6.84
N TYR A 61 -10.20 6.14 -5.71
CA TYR A 61 -10.93 4.89 -5.57
C TYR A 61 -12.06 4.98 -4.56
N LYS A 62 -12.99 4.03 -4.64
CA LYS A 62 -14.03 3.82 -3.63
C LYS A 62 -13.61 2.66 -2.71
N PRO A 63 -13.30 2.91 -1.42
CA PRO A 63 -13.01 1.83 -0.48
C PRO A 63 -14.25 0.94 -0.24
N LYS A 64 -14.03 -0.35 -0.03
CA LYS A 64 -15.10 -1.30 0.33
C LYS A 64 -15.84 -0.81 1.57
N GLY A 65 -17.18 -0.77 1.49
CA GLY A 65 -18.04 -0.34 2.60
C GLY A 65 -18.09 1.18 2.83
N LYS A 66 -17.42 2.00 2.02
CA LYS A 66 -17.51 3.46 2.08
C LYS A 66 -18.32 4.01 0.91
N ARG A 67 -19.03 5.12 1.14
CA ARG A 67 -19.83 5.81 0.11
C ARG A 67 -18.99 6.78 -0.72
N ASN A 68 -18.09 7.50 -0.06
CA ASN A 68 -17.27 8.55 -0.67
C ASN A 68 -15.99 7.99 -1.30
N LEU A 69 -15.48 8.72 -2.29
CA LEU A 69 -14.17 8.47 -2.87
C LEU A 69 -13.07 8.82 -1.87
N SER A 70 -11.96 8.10 -1.98
CA SER A 70 -10.71 8.36 -1.30
C SER A 70 -9.59 8.31 -2.34
N GLY A 71 -8.38 8.68 -1.95
CA GLY A 71 -7.24 8.53 -2.82
C GLY A 71 -5.94 8.43 -2.06
N SER A 72 -5.00 7.72 -2.67
CA SER A 72 -3.64 7.58 -2.19
C SER A 72 -2.69 8.03 -3.28
N ARG A 73 -1.69 8.82 -2.90
CA ARG A 73 -0.67 9.34 -3.81
C ARG A 73 0.67 8.69 -3.49
N PHE A 74 1.35 8.23 -4.54
CA PHE A 74 2.60 7.50 -4.47
C PHE A 74 3.70 8.28 -5.18
N HIS A 75 4.80 8.47 -4.47
CA HIS A 75 6.01 9.16 -4.93
C HIS A 75 7.17 8.82 -4.00
N GLY A 76 8.42 8.91 -4.50
CA GLY A 76 9.63 8.72 -3.70
C GLY A 76 9.64 7.40 -2.92
N ILE A 77 9.85 7.50 -1.60
CA ILE A 77 10.04 6.38 -0.67
C ILE A 77 8.75 5.62 -0.28
N ALA A 78 7.63 5.84 -0.96
CA ALA A 78 6.38 5.18 -0.62
C ALA A 78 6.43 3.66 -0.90
N SER A 79 5.98 2.86 0.07
CA SER A 79 5.73 1.42 -0.12
C SER A 79 4.30 1.18 -0.58
N CYS A 80 4.12 0.37 -1.62
CA CYS A 80 2.83 0.05 -2.22
C CYS A 80 2.85 -1.34 -2.84
N VAL A 81 1.87 -2.17 -2.49
CA VAL A 81 1.60 -3.45 -3.15
C VAL A 81 0.16 -3.49 -3.59
N VAL A 82 -0.08 -3.98 -4.81
CA VAL A 82 -1.41 -4.09 -5.40
C VAL A 82 -1.64 -5.52 -5.86
N TRP A 83 -2.78 -6.08 -5.48
CA TRP A 83 -3.32 -7.32 -6.03
C TRP A 83 -4.57 -7.04 -6.86
N ALA A 84 -4.76 -7.82 -7.92
CA ALA A 84 -6.02 -7.85 -8.65
C ALA A 84 -7.12 -8.50 -7.78
N GLY A 85 -8.31 -7.90 -7.79
CA GLY A 85 -9.44 -8.38 -6.99
C GLY A 85 -9.36 -8.02 -5.51
N TRP A 86 -10.31 -8.55 -4.74
CA TRP A 86 -10.39 -8.37 -3.30
C TRP A 86 -9.83 -9.57 -2.56
N VAL A 87 -8.54 -9.51 -2.25
CA VAL A 87 -7.84 -10.54 -1.45
C VAL A 87 -7.84 -10.15 0.02
N ASP A 88 -7.90 -11.14 0.90
CA ASP A 88 -7.77 -10.94 2.34
C ASP A 88 -6.29 -10.96 2.71
N VAL A 89 -5.81 -9.83 3.25
CA VAL A 89 -4.41 -9.65 3.67
C VAL A 89 -4.44 -9.57 5.19
N ASN A 90 -3.64 -10.39 5.88
CA ASN A 90 -3.50 -10.28 7.32
C ASN A 90 -2.62 -9.09 7.67
N THR A 91 -3.23 -8.05 8.24
CA THR A 91 -2.53 -6.86 8.71
C THR A 91 -2.67 -6.65 10.21
N ASP A 92 -2.98 -7.68 11.01
CA ASP A 92 -3.02 -7.54 12.48
C ASP A 92 -1.62 -7.19 13.00
N PRO A 93 -1.43 -5.99 13.56
CA PRO A 93 -0.11 -5.58 14.04
C PRO A 93 0.19 -6.14 15.43
N PHE A 94 -0.76 -6.78 16.11
CA PHE A 94 -0.65 -7.14 17.52
C PHE A 94 -0.28 -8.60 17.73
N LYS A 95 0.38 -8.86 18.86
CA LYS A 95 0.56 -10.20 19.42
C LYS A 95 -0.76 -10.73 20.01
N PRO A 96 -0.83 -12.04 20.33
CA PRO A 96 -1.88 -12.56 21.21
C PRO A 96 -1.96 -11.75 22.51
N SER A 97 -3.16 -11.66 23.07
CA SER A 97 -3.41 -10.94 24.32
C SER A 97 -2.80 -11.68 25.50
N GLU A 98 -2.25 -10.94 26.46
CA GLU A 98 -1.69 -11.47 27.71
C GLU A 98 -2.42 -10.85 28.91
N ILE A 99 -2.48 -11.56 30.04
CA ILE A 99 -3.05 -11.06 31.29
C ILE A 99 -1.90 -10.56 32.16
N SER A 100 -1.94 -9.28 32.55
CA SER A 100 -0.95 -8.69 33.45
C SER A 100 -1.04 -9.27 34.86
N SER A 101 -0.01 -9.04 35.67
CA SER A 101 -0.01 -9.38 37.11
C SER A 101 -1.14 -8.71 37.90
N THR A 102 -1.72 -7.62 37.38
CA THR A 102 -2.87 -6.90 37.95
C THR A 102 -4.22 -7.35 37.38
N GLY A 103 -4.25 -8.38 36.52
CA GLY A 103 -5.47 -8.91 35.92
C GLY A 103 -5.97 -8.15 34.68
N MET A 104 -5.18 -7.22 34.11
CA MET A 104 -5.56 -6.48 32.91
C MET A 104 -5.21 -7.26 31.63
N VAL A 105 -6.09 -7.23 30.64
CA VAL A 105 -5.79 -7.76 29.30
C VAL A 105 -4.96 -6.74 28.52
N VAL A 106 -3.73 -7.11 28.18
CA VAL A 106 -2.76 -6.27 27.47
C VAL A 106 -2.51 -6.85 26.08
N ARG A 107 -2.42 -5.98 25.08
CA ARG A 107 -1.90 -6.33 23.74
C ARG A 107 -0.72 -5.42 23.42
N SER A 108 0.34 -6.02 22.93
CA SER A 108 1.51 -5.31 22.40
C SER A 108 1.63 -5.55 20.90
N SER A 109 2.23 -4.59 20.20
CA SER A 109 2.51 -4.74 18.78
C SER A 109 3.60 -5.79 18.54
N ARG A 110 3.59 -6.43 17.37
CA ARG A 110 4.58 -7.45 16.97
C ARG A 110 5.97 -6.81 16.77
N TYR A 111 5.99 -5.60 16.23
CA TYR A 111 7.19 -4.81 15.94
C TYR A 111 7.03 -3.32 16.35
N SER A 112 8.10 -2.54 16.25
CA SER A 112 8.06 -1.08 16.46
C SER A 112 7.29 -0.37 15.35
N SER A 113 6.87 0.87 15.59
CA SER A 113 6.20 1.69 14.58
C SER A 113 7.03 1.78 13.30
N PHE A 114 6.33 1.75 12.15
CA PHE A 114 6.93 1.80 10.81
C PHE A 114 7.92 0.69 10.45
N ASP A 115 8.01 -0.39 11.22
CA ASP A 115 8.90 -1.52 10.90
C ASP A 115 8.46 -2.22 9.59
N SER A 116 9.42 -2.44 8.68
CA SER A 116 9.17 -3.03 7.35
C SER A 116 8.69 -4.48 7.42
N ARG A 117 8.91 -5.18 8.54
CA ARG A 117 8.43 -6.56 8.75
C ARG A 117 6.92 -6.66 8.70
N TYR A 118 6.19 -5.60 9.10
CA TYR A 118 4.73 -5.58 8.92
C TYR A 118 4.31 -5.74 7.46
N PHE A 119 5.06 -5.14 6.54
CA PHE A 119 4.80 -5.24 5.10
C PHE A 119 5.12 -6.63 4.58
N THR A 120 6.28 -7.15 4.97
CA THR A 120 6.77 -8.47 4.55
C THR A 120 5.79 -9.56 4.97
N ASP A 121 5.35 -9.54 6.23
CA ASP A 121 4.38 -10.50 6.76
C ASP A 121 3.01 -10.37 6.07
N ALA A 122 2.57 -9.14 5.82
CA ALA A 122 1.30 -8.90 5.13
C ALA A 122 1.32 -9.46 3.70
N ILE A 123 2.41 -9.23 2.95
CA ILE A 123 2.58 -9.80 1.61
C ILE A 123 2.61 -11.33 1.68
N ALA A 124 3.36 -11.90 2.62
CA ALA A 124 3.48 -13.35 2.81
C ALA A 124 2.15 -14.02 3.23
N SER A 125 1.22 -13.27 3.80
CA SER A 125 -0.10 -13.80 4.18
C SER A 125 -1.03 -14.08 3.00
N VAL A 126 -0.69 -13.60 1.80
CA VAL A 126 -1.50 -13.71 0.58
C VAL A 126 -0.85 -14.71 -0.38
N SER A 127 -1.63 -15.70 -0.82
CA SER A 127 -1.16 -16.69 -1.80
C SER A 127 -1.11 -16.17 -3.24
N ALA A 128 -1.90 -15.14 -3.56
CA ALA A 128 -1.94 -14.53 -4.88
C ALA A 128 -0.71 -13.65 -5.15
N THR A 129 -0.17 -13.75 -6.36
CA THR A 129 0.93 -12.89 -6.80
C THR A 129 0.45 -11.44 -6.98
N PRO A 130 1.16 -10.44 -6.44
CA PRO A 130 0.82 -9.03 -6.66
C PRO A 130 1.07 -8.63 -8.11
N ILE A 131 0.20 -7.78 -8.65
CA ILE A 131 0.37 -7.18 -10.00
C ILE A 131 1.32 -5.99 -9.99
N PHE A 132 1.54 -5.40 -8.81
CA PHE A 132 2.54 -4.37 -8.57
C PHE A 132 3.09 -4.53 -7.16
N SER A 133 4.41 -4.40 -7.00
CA SER A 133 5.05 -4.38 -5.69
C SER A 133 6.22 -3.42 -5.70
N LYS A 134 6.22 -2.49 -4.75
CA LYS A 134 7.37 -1.68 -4.38
C LYS A 134 7.38 -1.59 -2.86
N VAL A 135 8.43 -2.14 -2.25
CA VAL A 135 8.66 -2.02 -0.81
C VAL A 135 9.92 -1.19 -0.65
N HIS A 136 9.80 -0.04 -0.02
CA HIS A 136 10.98 0.74 0.35
C HIS A 136 11.57 0.14 1.62
N GLU A 137 12.83 -0.27 1.55
CA GLU A 137 13.58 -0.70 2.73
C GLU A 137 13.99 0.55 3.51
N LEU A 138 13.40 0.71 4.70
CA LEU A 138 13.91 1.67 5.68
C LEU A 138 15.26 1.14 6.15
N ILE A 139 16.35 1.76 5.67
CA ILE A 139 17.68 1.53 6.22
C ILE A 139 17.62 2.06 7.66
N ASN A 140 17.47 1.14 8.61
CA ASN A 140 17.65 1.45 10.02
C ASN A 140 19.11 1.87 10.22
N LYS A 141 19.34 3.17 10.39
CA LYS A 141 20.60 3.70 10.94
C LYS A 141 20.60 3.53 12.45
#